data_AF-A0A6A6DG02-F1
#
_entry.id   AF-A0A6A6DG02-F1
#
_cell.length_a   1.000
_cell.length_b   1.000
_cell.length_c   1.000
_cell.angle_alpha   90.00
_cell.angle_beta   90.00
_cell.angle_gamma   90.00
#
_symmetry.space_group_name_H-M   'P 1'
#
loop_
_entity.id
_entity.type
_entity.pdbx_description
1 polymer ?
#
loop_
_entity_poly.entity_id
_entity_poly.type
_entity_poly.pdbx_seq_one_letter_code
_entity_poly.pdbx_strand_id
1 'polypeptide(L)'
;MDILETIAVWKLQNLHLLVTSRRERDIESSLECFVDRQHTISLQSELVDKDIQRYVQQRLSDDKSLRKWQKDPAIRQEIENTLTKGACGMFRWAVCQLDTLGKCRNRLTLRKSLATLPPTLDETYERILCAINKEDTEYAVRILRWLTFSSRPLLVEEISEVVAIDVERVPVFDREEVLEDPLEVLSICSSLINIATTEESTPRAGNGSSESTRLVVVLAHYSVKEYLISKRIQQGRAVRYSMQDVACNEVIAKSCLEYILQFQQSDSFSGESIEEFKLAKYSAEFWITHAQAALDHSEALSRLILKLFLTRNGAYINWIRIHDPEKPWQESNFRKVLETVPAPLYYASQAGLSKVVSLLLLE
;
A
#
# COMPACT_ATOMS: atom_id res chain seq x y z
N MET A 1 14.17 -2.63 19.49
CA MET A 1 13.88 -2.37 20.92
C MET A 1 14.68 -1.18 21.45
N ASP A 2 15.78 -0.84 20.78
CA ASP A 2 16.76 0.21 21.13
C ASP A 2 16.13 1.57 21.45
N ILE A 3 15.02 1.93 20.78
CA ILE A 3 14.31 3.18 21.06
C ILE A 3 13.62 3.14 22.44
N LEU A 4 13.03 2.01 22.84
CA LEU A 4 12.39 1.85 24.14
C LEU A 4 13.43 1.83 25.25
N GLU A 5 14.58 1.20 25.02
CA GLU A 5 15.76 1.27 25.91
C GLU A 5 16.23 2.71 26.09
N THR A 6 16.38 3.42 24.98
CA THR A 6 16.81 4.83 24.98
C THR A 6 15.82 5.70 25.76
N ILE A 7 14.52 5.55 25.52
CA ILE A 7 13.48 6.30 26.22
C ILE A 7 13.47 5.96 27.71
N ALA A 8 13.62 4.69 28.08
CA ALA A 8 13.68 4.25 29.47
C ALA A 8 14.85 4.88 30.24
N VAL A 9 15.99 5.13 29.57
CA VAL A 9 17.16 5.81 30.16
C VAL A 9 16.88 7.28 30.48
N TRP A 10 15.97 7.95 29.77
CA TRP A 10 15.72 9.38 29.96
C TRP A 10 15.13 9.74 31.33
N LYS A 11 14.48 8.78 32.02
CA LYS A 11 13.90 8.95 33.36
C LYS A 11 13.08 10.25 33.53
N LEU A 12 12.35 10.64 32.49
CA LEU A 12 11.55 11.87 32.50
C LEU A 12 10.29 11.67 33.35
N GLN A 13 10.11 12.50 34.38
CA GLN A 13 9.02 12.35 35.35
C GLN A 13 7.61 12.53 34.75
N ASN A 14 7.49 13.22 33.62
CA ASN A 14 6.20 13.56 32.99
C ASN A 14 5.98 12.84 31.65
N LEU A 15 6.75 11.78 31.35
CA LEU A 15 6.57 10.99 30.13
C LEU A 15 5.76 9.72 30.44
N HIS A 16 4.61 9.58 29.79
CA HIS A 16 3.79 8.38 29.83
C HIS A 16 3.72 7.76 28.43
N LEU A 17 4.03 6.47 28.32
CA LEU A 17 4.00 5.73 27.05
C LEU A 17 2.89 4.71 27.08
N LEU A 18 2.11 4.68 26.00
CA LEU A 18 1.19 3.58 25.69
C LEU A 18 1.79 2.79 24.53
N VAL A 19 1.98 1.49 24.73
CA VAL A 19 2.48 0.57 23.71
C VAL A 19 1.40 -0.46 23.42
N THR A 20 1.17 -0.73 22.14
CA THR A 20 0.28 -1.81 21.70
C THR A 20 1.11 -2.82 20.92
N SER A 21 0.87 -4.10 21.15
CA SER A 21 1.59 -5.17 20.48
C SER A 21 0.76 -6.44 20.39
N ARG A 22 1.22 -7.39 19.58
CA ARG A 22 0.72 -8.77 19.62
C ARG A 22 1.35 -9.50 20.78
N ARG A 23 0.64 -10.51 21.27
CA ARG A 23 1.14 -11.42 22.30
C ARG A 23 2.03 -12.50 21.68
N GLU A 24 3.12 -12.07 21.07
CA GLU A 24 4.19 -12.95 20.60
C GLU A 24 5.26 -13.07 21.67
N ARG A 25 5.84 -14.26 21.83
CA ARG A 25 6.76 -14.56 22.95
C ARG A 25 7.99 -13.64 22.95
N ASP A 26 8.56 -13.37 21.77
CA ASP A 26 9.71 -12.49 21.60
C ASP A 26 9.39 -11.04 21.99
N ILE A 27 8.21 -10.54 21.61
CA ILE A 27 7.74 -9.21 21.99
C ILE A 27 7.47 -9.13 23.50
N GLU A 28 6.75 -10.12 24.05
CA GLU A 28 6.45 -10.20 25.49
C GLU A 28 7.74 -10.21 26.31
N SER A 29 8.68 -11.09 25.95
CA SER A 29 9.99 -11.17 26.62
C SER A 29 10.77 -9.85 26.56
N SER A 30 10.66 -9.12 25.43
CA SER A 30 11.35 -7.84 25.25
C SER A 30 10.69 -6.71 26.05
N LEU A 31 9.37 -6.74 26.24
CA LEU A 31 8.62 -5.72 26.98
C LEU A 31 8.64 -5.93 28.49
N GLU A 32 8.85 -7.16 28.97
CA GLU A 32 8.97 -7.48 30.40
C GLU A 32 10.05 -6.68 31.12
N CYS A 33 11.09 -6.22 30.40
CA CYS A 33 12.13 -5.36 30.97
C CYS A 33 11.69 -3.91 31.25
N PHE A 34 10.60 -3.45 30.61
CA PHE A 34 10.14 -2.06 30.65
C PHE A 34 8.77 -1.89 31.30
N VAL A 35 7.91 -2.90 31.18
CA VAL A 35 6.51 -2.82 31.58
C VAL A 35 6.24 -3.89 32.63
N ASP A 36 5.86 -3.43 33.83
CA ASP A 36 5.37 -4.32 34.86
C ASP A 36 4.05 -4.98 34.42
N ARG A 37 3.88 -6.27 34.73
CA ARG A 37 2.70 -7.07 34.35
C ARG A 37 1.40 -6.45 34.84
N GLN A 38 1.41 -5.72 35.97
CA GLN A 38 0.23 -5.01 36.47
C GLN A 38 -0.25 -3.88 35.55
N HIS A 39 0.62 -3.36 34.68
CA HIS A 39 0.32 -2.33 33.69
C HIS A 39 0.08 -2.92 32.29
N THR A 40 0.00 -4.24 32.17
CA THR A 40 -0.28 -4.93 30.92
C THR A 40 -1.76 -5.28 30.81
N ILE A 41 -2.40 -4.78 29.77
CA ILE A 41 -3.81 -5.09 29.47
C ILE A 41 -3.85 -6.06 28.29
N SER A 42 -4.31 -7.29 28.54
CA SER A 42 -4.50 -8.28 27.49
C SER A 42 -5.90 -8.12 26.87
N LEU A 43 -5.95 -7.80 25.59
CA LEU A 43 -7.20 -7.72 24.81
C LEU A 43 -7.70 -9.12 24.46
N GLN A 44 -8.15 -9.88 25.46
CA GLN A 44 -8.73 -11.22 25.29
C GLN A 44 -10.10 -11.15 24.61
N SER A 45 -10.42 -12.13 23.76
CA SER A 45 -11.67 -12.19 22.97
C SER A 45 -12.91 -11.79 23.77
N GLU A 46 -13.10 -12.38 24.95
CA GLU A 46 -14.30 -12.16 25.78
C GLU A 46 -14.51 -10.69 26.19
N LEU A 47 -13.42 -9.93 26.33
CA LEU A 47 -13.48 -8.50 26.64
C LEU A 47 -13.90 -7.68 25.43
N VAL A 48 -13.47 -8.10 24.24
CA VAL A 48 -13.68 -7.37 22.99
C VAL A 48 -14.99 -7.76 22.30
N ASP A 49 -15.56 -8.93 22.59
CA ASP A 49 -16.76 -9.44 21.93
C ASP A 49 -17.98 -8.52 22.14
N LYS A 50 -18.07 -7.83 23.29
CA LYS A 50 -19.10 -6.80 23.54
C LYS A 50 -18.91 -5.58 22.65
N ASP A 51 -17.67 -5.16 22.42
CA ASP A 51 -17.35 -4.03 21.55
C ASP A 51 -17.60 -4.40 20.07
N ILE A 52 -17.31 -5.64 19.68
CA ILE A 52 -17.66 -6.17 18.36
C ILE A 52 -19.18 -6.19 18.18
N GLN A 53 -19.94 -6.66 19.18
CA GLN A 53 -21.40 -6.63 19.15
C GLN A 53 -21.91 -5.20 18.95
N ARG A 54 -21.40 -4.24 19.73
CA ARG A 54 -21.77 -2.82 19.62
C ARG A 54 -21.39 -2.26 18.24
N TYR A 55 -20.22 -2.60 17.73
CA TYR A 55 -19.79 -2.22 16.37
C TYR A 55 -20.74 -2.79 15.30
N VAL A 56 -21.12 -4.06 15.39
CA VAL A 56 -22.07 -4.70 14.46
C VAL A 56 -23.42 -4.02 14.51
N GLN A 57 -23.95 -3.75 15.71
CA GLN A 57 -25.20 -3.02 15.90
C GLN A 57 -25.15 -1.62 15.29
N GLN A 58 -24.05 -0.89 15.49
CA GLN A 58 -23.86 0.45 14.95
C GLN A 58 -23.79 0.42 13.42
N ARG A 59 -22.98 -0.47 12.83
CA ARG A 59 -22.89 -0.62 11.36
C ARG A 59 -24.21 -1.03 10.73
N LEU A 60 -24.96 -1.93 11.37
CA LEU A 60 -26.30 -2.28 10.90
C LEU A 60 -27.26 -1.09 10.89
N SER A 61 -27.07 -0.10 11.75
CA SER A 61 -27.87 1.13 11.82
C SER A 61 -27.39 2.22 10.86
N ASP A 62 -26.09 2.45 10.77
CA ASP A 62 -25.53 3.64 10.12
C ASP A 62 -25.24 3.40 8.62
N ASP A 63 -24.87 2.18 8.25
CA ASP A 63 -24.37 1.86 6.92
C ASP A 63 -25.49 1.79 5.87
N LYS A 64 -25.37 2.63 4.84
CA LYS A 64 -26.32 2.69 3.71
C LYS A 64 -26.51 1.33 3.02
N SER A 65 -25.46 0.54 2.88
CA SER A 65 -25.51 -0.77 2.22
C SER A 65 -26.31 -1.81 3.02
N LEU A 66 -26.38 -1.66 4.35
CA LEU A 66 -27.06 -2.57 5.27
C LEU A 66 -28.49 -2.11 5.63
N ARG A 67 -28.89 -0.88 5.27
CA ARG A 67 -30.22 -0.31 5.57
C ARG A 67 -31.40 -1.21 5.24
N LYS A 68 -31.30 -1.97 4.14
CA LYS A 68 -32.34 -2.91 3.71
C LYS A 68 -32.64 -4.02 4.73
N TRP A 69 -31.70 -4.33 5.63
CA TRP A 69 -31.87 -5.33 6.69
C TRP A 69 -32.46 -4.75 7.99
N GLN A 70 -32.57 -3.42 8.11
CA GLN A 70 -33.05 -2.75 9.34
C GLN A 70 -34.54 -2.92 9.59
N LYS A 71 -35.34 -3.14 8.53
CA LYS A 71 -36.81 -3.18 8.62
C LYS A 71 -37.35 -4.40 9.37
N ASP A 72 -36.58 -5.49 9.43
CA ASP A 72 -36.99 -6.74 10.05
C ASP A 72 -36.12 -7.03 11.28
N PRO A 73 -36.66 -6.88 12.51
CA PRO A 73 -35.91 -7.11 13.73
C PRO A 73 -35.34 -8.53 13.84
N ALA A 74 -36.03 -9.53 13.29
CA ALA A 74 -35.56 -10.91 13.35
C ALA A 74 -34.31 -11.11 12.49
N ILE A 75 -34.28 -10.52 11.30
CA ILE A 75 -33.09 -10.55 10.42
C ILE A 75 -31.92 -9.79 11.07
N ARG A 76 -32.19 -8.64 11.68
CA ARG A 76 -31.18 -7.86 12.38
C ARG A 76 -30.54 -8.68 13.51
N GLN A 77 -31.37 -9.33 14.33
CA GLN A 77 -30.90 -10.18 15.43
C GLN A 77 -30.15 -11.41 14.91
N GLU A 78 -30.59 -12.01 13.80
CA GLU A 78 -29.91 -13.13 13.14
C GLU A 78 -28.48 -12.74 12.73
N ILE A 79 -28.29 -11.59 12.08
CA ILE A 79 -26.97 -11.09 11.69
C ILE A 79 -26.11 -10.82 12.94
N GLU A 80 -26.65 -10.08 13.90
CA GLU A 80 -25.92 -9.70 15.12
C GLU A 80 -25.43 -10.91 15.89
N ASN A 81 -26.31 -11.89 16.15
CA ASN A 81 -25.97 -13.10 16.88
C ASN A 81 -24.92 -13.93 16.15
N THR A 82 -25.06 -14.06 14.82
CA THR A 82 -24.14 -14.88 14.02
C THR A 82 -22.75 -14.26 13.99
N LEU A 83 -22.65 -12.95 13.74
CA LEU A 83 -21.35 -12.28 13.65
C LEU A 83 -20.67 -12.14 15.02
N THR A 84 -21.42 -11.85 16.08
CA THR A 84 -20.84 -11.75 17.43
C THR A 84 -20.27 -13.09 17.88
N LYS A 85 -20.97 -14.20 17.61
CA LYS A 85 -20.47 -15.55 17.94
C LYS A 85 -19.30 -16.00 17.08
N GLY A 86 -19.26 -15.60 15.81
CA GLY A 86 -18.23 -16.03 14.86
C GLY A 86 -16.94 -15.19 14.90
N ALA A 87 -16.99 -13.96 15.41
CA ALA A 87 -15.87 -13.04 15.32
C ALA A 87 -14.67 -13.45 16.19
N CYS A 88 -14.90 -14.11 17.33
CA CYS A 88 -13.84 -14.58 18.24
C CYS A 88 -12.74 -13.52 18.47
N GLY A 89 -13.13 -12.29 18.85
CA GLY A 89 -12.20 -11.18 19.06
C GLY A 89 -11.64 -10.50 17.79
N MET A 90 -11.99 -10.96 16.58
CA MET A 90 -11.49 -10.40 15.32
C MET A 90 -12.44 -9.32 14.76
N PHE A 91 -12.25 -8.05 15.15
CA PHE A 91 -13.00 -6.92 14.55
C PHE A 91 -12.96 -6.91 13.02
N ARG A 92 -11.76 -7.13 12.47
CA ARG A 92 -11.55 -7.12 11.03
C ARG A 92 -12.38 -8.20 10.31
N TRP A 93 -12.59 -9.34 10.97
CA TRP A 93 -13.46 -10.39 10.45
C TRP A 93 -14.90 -9.90 10.37
N ALA A 94 -15.42 -9.28 11.45
CA ALA A 94 -16.78 -8.73 11.49
C ALA A 94 -16.99 -7.65 10.43
N VAL A 95 -16.00 -6.76 10.22
CA VAL A 95 -16.00 -5.75 9.15
C VAL A 95 -16.21 -6.41 7.78
N CYS A 96 -15.40 -7.40 7.44
CA CYS A 96 -15.46 -8.08 6.14
C CYS A 96 -16.76 -8.87 5.95
N GLN A 97 -17.29 -9.49 7.01
CA GLN A 97 -18.57 -10.19 6.93
C GLN A 97 -19.71 -9.20 6.68
N LEU A 98 -19.76 -8.07 7.41
CA LEU A 98 -20.76 -7.03 7.20
C LEU A 98 -20.74 -6.48 5.78
N ASP A 99 -19.57 -6.21 5.21
CA ASP A 99 -19.46 -5.78 3.81
C ASP A 99 -20.03 -6.82 2.84
N THR A 100 -19.77 -8.11 3.10
CA THR A 100 -20.33 -9.22 2.31
C THR A 100 -21.85 -9.26 2.41
N LEU A 101 -22.42 -9.10 3.61
CA LEU A 101 -23.86 -9.05 3.83
C LEU A 101 -24.50 -7.78 3.21
N GLY A 102 -23.75 -6.68 3.13
CA GLY A 102 -24.12 -5.47 2.41
C GLY A 102 -24.33 -5.70 0.91
N LYS A 103 -23.58 -6.64 0.31
CA LYS A 103 -23.70 -7.00 -1.12
C LYS A 103 -24.87 -7.93 -1.43
N CYS A 104 -25.40 -8.66 -0.44
CA CYS A 104 -26.54 -9.56 -0.63
C CYS A 104 -27.77 -8.80 -1.13
N ARG A 105 -28.52 -9.36 -2.11
CA ARG A 105 -29.68 -8.66 -2.70
C ARG A 105 -31.02 -9.06 -2.08
N ASN A 106 -31.09 -10.27 -1.53
CA ASN A 106 -32.31 -10.82 -0.95
C ASN A 106 -32.00 -11.72 0.27
N ARG A 107 -33.04 -12.08 1.02
CA ARG A 107 -32.92 -12.89 2.25
C ARG A 107 -32.31 -14.27 2.00
N LEU A 108 -32.52 -14.86 0.82
CA LEU A 108 -31.93 -16.14 0.45
C LEU A 108 -30.40 -16.02 0.38
N THR A 109 -29.88 -15.03 -0.35
CA THR A 109 -28.43 -14.78 -0.42
C THR A 109 -27.82 -14.39 0.93
N LEU A 110 -28.57 -13.66 1.75
CA LEU A 110 -28.15 -13.27 3.10
C LEU A 110 -27.96 -14.51 3.99
N ARG A 111 -29.00 -15.36 4.10
CA ARG A 111 -28.95 -16.56 4.93
C ARG A 111 -27.92 -17.57 4.45
N LYS A 112 -27.77 -17.72 3.14
CA LYS A 112 -26.67 -18.52 2.57
C LYS A 112 -25.32 -18.00 3.04
N SER A 113 -25.10 -16.68 2.98
CA SER A 113 -23.84 -16.05 3.40
C SER A 113 -23.58 -16.21 4.90
N LEU A 114 -24.63 -16.06 5.75
CA LEU A 114 -24.55 -16.29 7.20
C LEU A 114 -24.25 -17.75 7.54
N ALA A 115 -24.73 -18.71 6.74
CA ALA A 115 -24.47 -20.13 6.93
C ALA A 115 -23.07 -20.58 6.47
N THR A 116 -22.42 -19.81 5.59
CA THR A 116 -21.10 -20.13 5.01
C THR A 116 -20.07 -19.06 5.32
N LEU A 117 -20.07 -18.56 6.56
CA LEU A 117 -19.06 -17.60 7.00
C LEU A 117 -17.71 -18.32 7.18
N PRO A 118 -16.60 -17.74 6.67
CA PRO A 118 -15.27 -18.27 6.92
C PRO A 118 -14.96 -18.19 8.42
N PRO A 119 -14.34 -19.20 9.04
CA PRO A 119 -14.00 -19.21 10.46
C PRO A 119 -12.76 -18.35 10.78
N THR A 120 -11.93 -18.02 9.79
CA THR A 120 -10.65 -17.31 10.00
C THR A 120 -10.54 -16.06 9.12
N LEU A 121 -9.63 -15.15 9.47
CA LEU A 121 -9.28 -14.01 8.61
C LEU A 121 -8.64 -14.46 7.29
N ASP A 122 -7.83 -15.51 7.30
CA ASP A 122 -7.21 -16.05 6.09
C ASP A 122 -8.26 -16.54 5.09
N GLU A 123 -9.22 -17.36 5.54
CA GLU A 123 -10.34 -17.81 4.71
C GLU A 123 -11.26 -16.65 4.30
N THR A 124 -11.36 -15.61 5.13
CA THR A 124 -12.07 -14.38 4.77
C THR A 124 -11.39 -13.67 3.61
N TYR A 125 -10.08 -13.48 3.66
CA TYR A 125 -9.31 -12.85 2.59
C TYR A 125 -9.28 -13.71 1.33
N GLU A 126 -9.13 -15.03 1.46
CA GLU A 126 -9.23 -15.95 0.32
C GLU A 126 -10.58 -15.81 -0.39
N ARG A 127 -11.69 -15.80 0.37
CA ARG A 127 -13.04 -15.66 -0.18
C ARG A 127 -13.22 -14.32 -0.89
N ILE A 128 -12.70 -13.22 -0.33
CA ILE A 128 -12.80 -11.89 -0.95
C ILE A 128 -11.99 -11.85 -2.25
N LEU A 129 -10.74 -12.31 -2.23
CA LEU A 129 -9.87 -12.35 -3.40
C LEU A 129 -10.45 -13.24 -4.52
N CYS A 130 -11.01 -14.40 -4.17
CA CYS A 130 -11.66 -15.30 -5.13
C CYS A 130 -13.00 -14.76 -5.66
N ALA A 131 -13.57 -13.73 -5.03
CA ALA A 131 -14.81 -13.10 -5.47
C ALA A 131 -14.57 -11.85 -6.34
N ILE A 132 -13.32 -11.44 -6.56
CA ILE A 132 -12.97 -10.39 -7.53
C ILE A 132 -13.36 -10.88 -8.92
N ASN A 133 -13.96 -9.99 -9.73
CA ASN A 133 -14.37 -10.35 -11.09
C ASN A 133 -13.16 -10.80 -11.92
N LYS A 134 -13.41 -11.64 -12.91
CA LYS A 134 -12.33 -12.18 -13.73
C LYS A 134 -11.64 -11.07 -14.52
N GLU A 135 -12.41 -10.09 -14.96
CA GLU A 135 -11.99 -8.90 -15.71
C GLU A 135 -11.10 -7.99 -14.86
N ASP A 136 -11.37 -7.91 -13.55
CA ASP A 136 -10.64 -7.04 -12.61
C ASP A 136 -9.43 -7.72 -11.96
N THR A 137 -9.19 -9.00 -12.28
CA THR A 137 -8.18 -9.82 -11.59
C THR A 137 -6.78 -9.22 -11.72
N GLU A 138 -6.37 -8.84 -12.93
CA GLU A 138 -5.02 -8.29 -13.16
C GLU A 138 -4.86 -6.91 -12.50
N TYR A 139 -5.88 -6.06 -12.55
CA TYR A 139 -5.89 -4.78 -11.85
C TYR A 139 -5.75 -4.99 -10.34
N ALA A 140 -6.49 -5.92 -9.76
CA ALA A 140 -6.38 -6.24 -8.34
C ALA A 140 -4.99 -6.74 -7.95
N VAL A 141 -4.35 -7.56 -8.78
CA VAL A 141 -2.96 -8.01 -8.55
C VAL A 141 -2.00 -6.81 -8.54
N ARG A 142 -2.11 -5.92 -9.54
CA ARG A 142 -1.28 -4.70 -9.65
C ARG A 142 -1.50 -3.77 -8.44
N ILE A 143 -2.74 -3.45 -8.11
CA ILE A 143 -3.12 -2.60 -6.97
C ILE A 143 -2.56 -3.18 -5.66
N LEU A 144 -2.89 -4.44 -5.36
CA LEU A 144 -2.50 -5.04 -4.08
C LEU A 144 -0.97 -5.18 -3.98
N ARG A 145 -0.26 -5.45 -5.08
CA ARG A 145 1.21 -5.49 -5.10
C ARG A 145 1.79 -4.14 -4.69
N TRP A 146 1.35 -3.08 -5.35
CA TRP A 146 1.83 -1.73 -5.06
C TRP A 146 1.46 -1.30 -3.63
N LEU A 147 0.22 -1.51 -3.17
CA LEU A 147 -0.17 -1.18 -1.79
C LEU A 147 0.58 -1.98 -0.73
N THR A 148 1.06 -3.19 -1.07
CA THR A 148 1.80 -4.04 -0.12
C THR A 148 3.26 -3.61 0.03
N PHE A 149 3.90 -3.18 -1.06
CA PHE A 149 5.35 -2.93 -1.09
C PHE A 149 5.75 -1.47 -1.32
N SER A 150 4.81 -0.54 -1.53
CA SER A 150 5.16 0.86 -1.71
C SER A 150 5.85 1.47 -0.50
N SER A 151 6.80 2.37 -0.76
CA SER A 151 7.62 3.03 0.26
C SER A 151 6.82 4.05 1.08
N ARG A 152 5.70 4.53 0.56
CA ARG A 152 4.70 5.35 1.24
C ARG A 152 3.28 4.98 0.77
N PRO A 153 2.23 5.39 1.50
CA PRO A 153 0.87 5.36 0.97
C PRO A 153 0.81 6.03 -0.40
N LEU A 154 0.13 5.37 -1.35
CA LEU A 154 -0.05 5.89 -2.69
C LEU A 154 -1.27 6.77 -2.76
N LEU A 155 -1.17 7.84 -3.53
CA LEU A 155 -2.29 8.69 -3.83
C LEU A 155 -3.32 7.92 -4.67
N VAL A 156 -4.58 8.32 -4.54
CA VAL A 156 -5.67 7.75 -5.33
C VAL A 156 -5.38 7.90 -6.83
N GLU A 157 -4.84 9.04 -7.24
CA GLU A 157 -4.47 9.33 -8.65
C GLU A 157 -3.20 8.59 -9.11
N GLU A 158 -2.32 8.19 -8.19
CA GLU A 158 -1.16 7.35 -8.54
C GLU A 158 -1.62 5.92 -8.82
N ILE A 159 -2.55 5.40 -8.00
CA ILE A 159 -3.09 4.06 -8.16
C ILE A 159 -3.86 3.89 -9.47
N SER A 160 -4.55 4.93 -9.96
CA SER A 160 -5.23 4.88 -11.25
C SER A 160 -4.28 4.66 -12.44
N GLU A 161 -3.02 5.07 -12.32
CA GLU A 161 -2.01 4.79 -13.35
C GLU A 161 -1.27 3.47 -13.09
N VAL A 162 -1.09 3.08 -11.82
CA VAL A 162 -0.49 1.78 -11.46
C VAL A 162 -1.23 0.62 -12.13
N VAL A 163 -2.56 0.69 -12.21
CA VAL A 163 -3.34 -0.36 -12.87
C VAL A 163 -2.99 -0.52 -14.36
N ALA A 164 -2.45 0.52 -15.00
CA ALA A 164 -2.12 0.56 -16.42
C ALA A 164 -0.67 0.14 -16.70
N ILE A 165 0.08 -0.28 -15.67
CA ILE A 165 1.48 -0.71 -15.82
C ILE A 165 1.60 -2.23 -15.77
N ASP A 166 2.15 -2.79 -16.85
CA ASP A 166 2.51 -4.19 -16.97
C ASP A 166 3.91 -4.35 -17.56
N VAL A 167 4.87 -4.73 -16.72
CA VAL A 167 6.28 -4.89 -17.11
C VAL A 167 6.52 -6.05 -18.08
N GLU A 168 5.53 -6.91 -18.30
CA GLU A 168 5.60 -8.02 -19.24
C GLU A 168 4.97 -7.68 -20.60
N ARG A 169 4.40 -6.48 -20.77
CA ARG A 169 3.77 -6.02 -22.03
C ARG A 169 4.55 -4.89 -22.70
N VAL A 170 4.25 -4.68 -23.98
CA VAL A 170 4.71 -3.53 -24.76
C VAL A 170 3.48 -2.87 -25.40
N PRO A 171 3.18 -1.59 -25.11
CA PRO A 171 3.88 -0.71 -24.16
C PRO A 171 3.73 -1.20 -22.70
N VAL A 172 4.71 -0.85 -21.85
CA VAL A 172 4.67 -1.20 -20.42
C VAL A 172 3.62 -0.38 -19.67
N PHE A 173 3.47 0.89 -20.03
CA PHE A 173 2.40 1.76 -19.54
C PHE A 173 1.45 2.05 -20.71
N ASP A 174 0.19 1.64 -20.58
CA ASP A 174 -0.85 1.92 -21.56
C ASP A 174 -1.83 2.94 -21.00
N ARG A 175 -1.79 4.16 -21.55
CA ARG A 175 -2.62 5.26 -21.04
C ARG A 175 -4.12 4.99 -21.18
N GLU A 176 -4.53 4.14 -22.12
CA GLU A 176 -5.93 3.75 -22.32
C GLU A 176 -6.40 2.73 -21.26
N GLU A 177 -5.49 2.12 -20.49
CA GLU A 177 -5.81 1.26 -19.33
C GLU A 177 -5.89 2.05 -18.00
N VAL A 178 -5.65 3.37 -17.99
CA VAL A 178 -5.74 4.21 -16.78
C VAL A 178 -7.19 4.31 -16.33
N LEU A 179 -7.45 4.21 -15.02
CA LEU A 179 -8.81 4.37 -14.50
C LEU A 179 -9.30 5.81 -14.70
N GLU A 180 -10.42 5.96 -15.41
CA GLU A 180 -11.12 7.23 -15.59
C GLU A 180 -11.60 7.83 -14.26
N ASP A 181 -12.18 6.99 -13.40
CA ASP A 181 -12.47 7.35 -12.00
C ASP A 181 -11.49 6.61 -11.08
N PRO A 182 -10.53 7.32 -10.45
CA PRO A 182 -9.61 6.73 -9.51
C PRO A 182 -10.27 5.99 -8.33
N LEU A 183 -11.51 6.33 -7.98
CA LEU A 183 -12.25 5.66 -6.90
C LEU A 183 -12.74 4.24 -7.28
N GLU A 184 -12.69 3.85 -8.56
CA GLU A 184 -12.98 2.48 -9.01
C GLU A 184 -12.03 1.45 -8.39
N VAL A 185 -10.86 1.86 -7.87
CA VAL A 185 -10.01 0.98 -7.06
C VAL A 185 -10.79 0.30 -5.91
N LEU A 186 -11.76 1.01 -5.31
CA LEU A 186 -12.62 0.49 -4.25
C LEU A 186 -13.62 -0.54 -4.77
N SER A 187 -14.06 -0.47 -6.02
CA SER A 187 -14.95 -1.48 -6.59
C SER A 187 -14.17 -2.77 -6.87
N ILE A 188 -12.92 -2.65 -7.34
CA ILE A 188 -12.00 -3.75 -7.66
C ILE A 188 -11.56 -4.53 -6.41
N CYS A 189 -10.94 -3.86 -5.44
CA CYS A 189 -10.35 -4.51 -4.26
C CYS A 189 -11.26 -4.49 -3.02
N SER A 190 -12.32 -3.66 -3.03
CA SER A 190 -13.38 -3.60 -2.02
C SER A 190 -12.85 -3.65 -0.59
N SER A 191 -13.34 -4.60 0.21
CA SER A 191 -13.01 -4.70 1.64
C SER A 191 -11.53 -4.81 1.94
N LEU A 192 -10.64 -5.10 0.99
CA LEU A 192 -9.19 -5.26 1.23
C LEU A 192 -8.43 -3.93 1.34
N ILE A 193 -9.02 -2.84 0.87
CA ILE A 193 -8.39 -1.50 0.83
C ILE A 193 -9.32 -0.45 1.43
N ASN A 194 -8.76 0.69 1.81
CA ASN A 194 -9.49 1.86 2.29
C ASN A 194 -8.86 3.13 1.70
N ILE A 195 -9.65 4.20 1.65
CA ILE A 195 -9.14 5.55 1.40
C ILE A 195 -8.93 6.25 2.73
N ALA A 196 -7.77 6.87 2.88
CA ALA A 196 -7.43 7.73 4.00
C ALA A 196 -7.04 9.13 3.49
N THR A 197 -7.14 10.11 4.37
CA THR A 197 -6.67 11.48 4.10
C THR A 197 -5.26 11.63 4.65
N THR A 198 -4.36 12.21 3.85
CA THR A 198 -3.05 12.65 4.32
C THR A 198 -2.97 14.17 4.25
N GLU A 199 -2.38 14.77 5.29
CA GLU A 199 -2.07 16.19 5.33
C GLU A 199 -0.62 16.38 4.88
N GLU A 200 -0.43 16.95 3.69
CA GLU A 200 0.91 17.40 3.27
C GLU A 200 1.04 18.88 3.58
N SER A 201 1.95 19.22 4.50
CA SER A 201 2.38 20.60 4.70
C SER A 201 3.37 20.97 3.59
N THR A 202 2.90 21.55 2.48
CA THR A 202 3.83 22.15 1.51
C THR A 202 4.31 23.50 2.04
N PRO A 203 5.61 23.71 2.29
CA PRO A 203 6.13 25.04 2.60
C PRO A 203 6.09 25.88 1.32
N ARG A 204 5.04 26.70 1.14
CA ARG A 204 5.06 27.72 0.09
C ARG A 204 6.17 28.73 0.37
N ALA A 205 6.94 29.07 -0.66
CA ALA A 205 7.74 30.28 -0.68
C ALA A 205 6.80 31.50 -0.74
N GLY A 206 6.28 31.92 0.42
CA GLY A 206 5.37 33.05 0.58
C GLY A 206 4.32 32.80 1.66
N ASN A 207 4.08 33.78 2.53
CA ASN A 207 3.21 33.72 3.71
C ASN A 207 1.82 33.14 3.40
N GLY A 208 1.66 31.83 3.63
CA GLY A 208 0.39 31.12 3.55
C GLY A 208 0.62 29.63 3.28
N SER A 209 0.58 28.81 4.32
CA SER A 209 0.43 27.36 4.18
C SER A 209 -0.97 27.05 3.66
N SER A 210 -1.08 26.51 2.45
CA SER A 210 -2.33 25.90 1.99
C SER A 210 -2.26 24.43 2.37
N GLU A 211 -3.02 24.00 3.36
CA GLU A 211 -3.25 22.58 3.62
C GLU A 211 -4.00 21.99 2.43
N SER A 212 -3.32 21.14 1.66
CA SER A 212 -3.99 20.33 0.65
C SER A 212 -4.20 18.94 1.25
N THR A 213 -5.44 18.62 1.58
CA THR A 213 -5.81 17.25 1.97
C THR A 213 -5.78 16.39 0.72
N ARG A 214 -4.91 15.39 0.70
CA ARG A 214 -4.83 14.43 -0.41
C ARG A 214 -5.41 13.09 0.02
N LEU A 215 -6.03 12.40 -0.92
CA LEU A 215 -6.57 11.07 -0.69
C LEU A 215 -5.51 10.03 -1.05
N VAL A 216 -5.25 9.12 -0.12
CA VAL A 216 -4.35 7.99 -0.31
C VAL A 216 -5.12 6.68 -0.20
N VAL A 217 -4.70 5.69 -0.98
CA VAL A 217 -5.19 4.33 -0.88
C VAL A 217 -4.24 3.54 0.01
N VAL A 218 -4.80 2.81 0.96
CA VAL A 218 -4.06 1.94 1.88
C VAL A 218 -4.72 0.58 1.95
N LEU A 219 -3.96 -0.45 2.32
CA LEU A 219 -4.57 -1.71 2.74
C LEU A 219 -5.49 -1.44 3.93
N ALA A 220 -6.68 -2.04 3.91
CA ALA A 220 -7.70 -1.77 4.92
C ALA A 220 -7.28 -2.22 6.32
N HIS A 221 -6.31 -3.14 6.41
CA HIS A 221 -5.68 -3.55 7.65
C HIS A 221 -4.33 -4.23 7.39
N TYR A 222 -3.38 -4.14 8.32
CA TYR A 222 -2.06 -4.77 8.21
C TYR A 222 -2.14 -6.29 7.95
N SER A 223 -3.14 -6.97 8.52
CA SER A 223 -3.31 -8.42 8.30
C SER A 223 -3.64 -8.82 6.85
N VAL A 224 -4.04 -7.87 5.99
CA VAL A 224 -4.15 -8.12 4.55
C VAL A 224 -2.75 -8.34 3.96
N LYS A 225 -1.79 -7.45 4.25
CA LYS A 225 -0.39 -7.61 3.84
C LYS A 225 0.18 -8.92 4.34
N GLU A 226 -0.02 -9.24 5.61
CA GLU A 226 0.46 -10.50 6.19
C GLU A 226 -0.07 -11.73 5.46
N TYR A 227 -1.34 -11.72 5.07
CA TYR A 227 -1.92 -12.83 4.32
C TYR A 227 -1.31 -12.94 2.91
N LEU A 228 -1.20 -11.82 2.18
CA LEU A 228 -0.67 -11.77 0.82
C LEU A 228 0.79 -12.26 0.72
N ILE A 229 1.62 -11.98 1.73
CA ILE A 229 3.03 -12.43 1.77
C ILE A 229 3.23 -13.80 2.44
N SER A 230 2.18 -14.40 2.99
CA SER A 230 2.29 -15.66 3.73
C SER A 230 2.52 -16.87 2.82
N LYS A 231 3.05 -17.96 3.39
CA LYS A 231 3.02 -19.27 2.71
C LYS A 231 1.61 -19.88 2.64
N ARG A 232 0.66 -19.37 3.44
CA ARG A 232 -0.69 -19.93 3.56
C ARG A 232 -1.51 -19.67 2.31
N ILE A 233 -1.41 -18.47 1.73
CA ILE A 233 -2.06 -18.14 0.45
C ILE A 233 -1.54 -19.00 -0.71
N GLN A 234 -0.30 -19.49 -0.64
CA GLN A 234 0.29 -20.34 -1.69
C GLN A 234 -0.37 -21.73 -1.80
N GLN A 235 -1.03 -22.18 -0.74
CA GLN A 235 -1.72 -23.46 -0.67
C GLN A 235 -3.22 -23.33 -0.98
N GLY A 236 -3.72 -22.10 -1.08
CA GLY A 236 -5.13 -21.78 -1.27
C GLY A 236 -5.52 -21.47 -2.71
N ARG A 237 -6.81 -21.18 -2.91
CA ARG A 237 -7.39 -20.80 -4.21
C ARG A 237 -6.97 -19.39 -4.65
N ALA A 238 -6.54 -18.57 -3.71
CA ALA A 238 -6.08 -17.20 -3.95
C ALA A 238 -4.57 -17.10 -4.26
N VAL A 239 -3.89 -18.22 -4.58
CA VAL A 239 -2.44 -18.27 -4.84
C VAL A 239 -1.92 -17.22 -5.85
N ARG A 240 -2.74 -16.82 -6.83
CA ARG A 240 -2.39 -15.78 -7.80
C ARG A 240 -2.09 -14.40 -7.18
N TYR A 241 -2.62 -14.15 -5.99
CA TYR A 241 -2.39 -12.92 -5.23
C TYR A 241 -1.26 -13.07 -4.22
N SER A 242 -0.58 -14.23 -4.17
CA SER A 242 0.60 -14.41 -3.31
C SER A 242 1.72 -13.52 -3.78
N MET A 243 2.37 -12.86 -2.83
CA MET A 243 3.43 -11.90 -3.09
C MET A 243 4.73 -12.32 -2.42
N GLN A 244 5.84 -12.03 -3.10
CA GLN A 244 7.18 -12.25 -2.61
C GLN A 244 7.92 -10.92 -2.62
N ASP A 245 8.58 -10.60 -1.51
CA ASP A 245 9.15 -9.28 -1.26
C ASP A 245 10.11 -8.83 -2.36
N VAL A 246 11.14 -9.64 -2.61
CA VAL A 246 12.16 -9.38 -3.64
C VAL A 246 11.54 -9.23 -5.03
N ALA A 247 10.66 -10.16 -5.43
CA ALA A 247 10.05 -10.15 -6.76
C ALA A 247 9.09 -8.96 -6.96
N CYS A 248 8.33 -8.59 -5.92
CA CYS A 248 7.41 -7.46 -6.00
C CYS A 248 8.17 -6.13 -6.05
N ASN A 249 9.24 -5.98 -5.27
CA ASN A 249 10.13 -4.82 -5.36
C ASN A 249 10.81 -4.72 -6.73
N GLU A 250 11.24 -5.85 -7.31
CA GLU A 250 11.81 -5.87 -8.66
C GLU A 250 10.79 -5.36 -9.68
N VAL A 251 9.55 -5.86 -9.64
CA VAL A 251 8.50 -5.39 -10.56
C VAL A 251 8.22 -3.91 -10.37
N ILE A 252 8.07 -3.42 -9.13
CA ILE A 252 7.83 -2.00 -8.89
C ILE A 252 9.01 -1.14 -9.38
N ALA A 253 10.25 -1.57 -9.14
CA ALA A 253 11.43 -0.87 -9.66
C ALA A 253 11.43 -0.78 -11.19
N LYS A 254 11.14 -1.88 -11.88
CA LYS A 254 11.00 -1.90 -13.35
C LYS A 254 9.87 -1.00 -13.82
N SER A 255 8.72 -1.05 -13.17
CA SER A 255 7.58 -0.17 -13.46
C SER A 255 7.94 1.30 -13.33
N CYS A 256 8.58 1.71 -12.22
CA CYS A 256 9.04 3.08 -12.02
C CYS A 256 10.05 3.51 -13.10
N LEU A 257 11.01 2.64 -13.43
CA LEU A 257 12.03 2.94 -14.44
C LEU A 257 11.42 3.12 -15.83
N GLU A 258 10.56 2.19 -16.27
CA GLU A 258 9.89 2.29 -17.58
C GLU A 258 8.97 3.52 -17.64
N TYR A 259 8.29 3.83 -16.53
CA TYR A 259 7.47 5.03 -16.42
C TYR A 259 8.30 6.32 -16.55
N ILE A 260 9.50 6.40 -15.96
CA ILE A 260 10.40 7.56 -16.15
C ILE A 260 11.00 7.58 -17.56
N LEU A 261 11.35 6.40 -18.09
CA LEU A 261 11.98 6.24 -19.41
C LEU A 261 11.09 6.75 -20.56
N GLN A 262 9.79 6.95 -20.37
CA GLN A 262 8.95 7.58 -21.40
C GLN A 262 9.26 9.07 -21.59
N PHE A 263 9.88 9.73 -20.61
CA PHE A 263 10.21 11.16 -20.65
C PHE A 263 11.50 11.45 -21.43
N GLN A 264 11.54 11.00 -22.70
CA GLN A 264 12.71 11.08 -23.58
C GLN A 264 13.03 12.50 -24.06
N GLN A 265 12.04 13.39 -24.13
CA GLN A 265 12.21 14.75 -24.63
C GLN A 265 12.47 15.72 -23.47
N SER A 266 13.70 16.24 -23.38
CA SER A 266 14.09 17.19 -22.32
C SER A 266 13.39 18.55 -22.44
N ASP A 267 13.00 18.94 -23.65
CA ASP A 267 12.56 20.31 -23.92
C ASP A 267 11.05 20.50 -23.73
N SER A 268 10.29 19.40 -23.76
CA SER A 268 8.83 19.38 -23.61
C SER A 268 8.36 18.94 -22.22
N PHE A 269 9.25 18.39 -21.38
CA PHE A 269 8.91 17.91 -20.05
C PHE A 269 8.99 19.05 -19.02
N SER A 270 7.84 19.45 -18.47
CA SER A 270 7.70 20.60 -17.58
C SER A 270 6.94 20.24 -16.29
N GLY A 271 6.72 21.23 -15.42
CA GLY A 271 5.86 21.05 -14.24
C GLY A 271 4.43 20.63 -14.58
N GLU A 272 3.89 21.12 -15.70
CA GLU A 272 2.55 20.74 -16.18
C GLU A 272 2.51 19.25 -16.57
N SER A 273 3.63 18.68 -17.04
CA SER A 273 3.74 17.25 -17.31
C SER A 273 3.61 16.41 -16.03
N ILE A 274 4.10 16.87 -14.87
CA ILE A 274 3.89 16.13 -13.61
C ILE A 274 2.42 16.14 -13.19
N GLU A 275 1.66 17.19 -13.53
CA GLU A 275 0.22 17.18 -13.29
C GLU A 275 -0.50 16.16 -14.16
N GLU A 276 0.04 15.84 -15.34
CA GLU A 276 -0.52 14.85 -16.25
C GLU A 276 -0.12 13.41 -15.88
N PHE A 277 1.13 13.22 -15.46
CA PHE A 277 1.75 11.93 -15.12
C PHE A 277 1.81 11.74 -13.60
N LYS A 278 0.72 11.22 -13.02
CA LYS A 278 0.49 11.21 -11.57
C LYS A 278 1.52 10.37 -10.80
N LEU A 279 2.02 9.28 -11.40
CA LEU A 279 3.01 8.39 -10.81
C LEU A 279 4.47 8.88 -10.97
N ALA A 280 4.71 9.97 -11.70
CA ALA A 280 6.06 10.43 -12.03
C ALA A 280 6.90 10.73 -10.77
N LYS A 281 6.31 11.42 -9.79
CA LYS A 281 7.02 11.80 -8.55
C LYS A 281 7.37 10.58 -7.71
N TYR A 282 6.41 9.69 -7.47
CA TYR A 282 6.67 8.43 -6.77
C TYR A 282 7.78 7.63 -7.46
N SER A 283 7.68 7.48 -8.78
CA SER A 283 8.64 6.71 -9.57
C SER A 283 10.04 7.28 -9.43
N ALA A 284 10.19 8.59 -9.58
CA ALA A 284 11.48 9.27 -9.50
C ALA A 284 12.12 9.20 -8.10
N GLU A 285 11.30 9.24 -7.05
CA GLU A 285 11.73 9.21 -5.65
C GLU A 285 12.10 7.80 -5.18
N PHE A 286 11.35 6.76 -5.57
CA PHE A 286 11.45 5.45 -4.92
C PHE A 286 11.99 4.32 -5.80
N TRP A 287 12.27 4.52 -7.10
CA TRP A 287 12.79 3.44 -7.93
C TRP A 287 14.11 2.85 -7.39
N ILE A 288 14.99 3.68 -6.82
CA ILE A 288 16.27 3.23 -6.22
C ILE A 288 15.98 2.33 -5.02
N THR A 289 15.09 2.74 -4.12
CA THR A 289 14.71 1.96 -2.93
C THR A 289 14.17 0.59 -3.31
N HIS A 290 13.29 0.53 -4.31
CA HIS A 290 12.77 -0.74 -4.82
C HIS A 290 13.85 -1.58 -5.51
N ALA A 291 14.73 -0.95 -6.29
CA ALA A 291 15.84 -1.65 -6.93
C ALA A 291 16.83 -2.25 -5.91
N GLN A 292 17.10 -1.55 -4.82
CA GLN A 292 17.94 -2.04 -3.71
C GLN A 292 17.28 -3.19 -2.95
N ALA A 293 15.97 -3.12 -2.71
CA ALA A 293 15.21 -4.18 -2.07
C ALA A 293 15.09 -5.45 -2.94
N ALA A 294 15.17 -5.30 -4.26
CA ALA A 294 15.37 -6.40 -5.20
C ALA A 294 16.84 -6.90 -5.15
N LEU A 295 17.14 -7.71 -4.13
CA LEU A 295 18.44 -8.38 -3.94
C LEU A 295 18.89 -9.08 -5.24
N ASP A 296 20.18 -9.00 -5.57
CA ASP A 296 20.79 -9.50 -6.82
C ASP A 296 20.10 -9.00 -8.09
N HIS A 297 20.35 -7.73 -8.45
CA HIS A 297 19.71 -7.06 -9.59
C HIS A 297 19.69 -7.95 -10.83
N SER A 298 18.47 -8.34 -11.21
CA SER A 298 18.23 -9.09 -12.43
C SER A 298 18.88 -8.36 -13.60
N GLU A 299 19.32 -9.12 -14.60
CA GLU A 299 19.94 -8.53 -15.77
C GLU A 299 18.98 -7.55 -16.46
N ALA A 300 17.69 -7.87 -16.48
CA ALA A 300 16.65 -6.99 -17.00
C ALA A 300 16.56 -5.67 -16.22
N LEU A 301 16.52 -5.71 -14.88
CA LEU A 301 16.49 -4.49 -14.06
C LEU A 301 17.78 -3.67 -14.25
N SER A 302 18.93 -4.33 -14.27
CA SER A 302 20.24 -3.68 -14.49
C SER A 302 20.27 -2.94 -15.84
N ARG A 303 19.70 -3.56 -16.89
CA ARG A 303 19.60 -2.94 -18.23
C ARG A 303 18.69 -1.72 -18.24
N LEU A 304 17.57 -1.73 -17.50
CA LEU A 304 16.70 -0.56 -17.42
C LEU A 304 17.36 0.60 -16.67
N ILE A 305 18.08 0.31 -15.59
CA ILE A 305 18.86 1.33 -14.86
C ILE A 305 19.93 1.93 -15.78
N LEU A 306 20.69 1.09 -16.50
CA LEU A 306 21.67 1.56 -17.47
C LEU A 306 21.01 2.40 -18.58
N LYS A 307 19.88 1.94 -19.13
CA LYS A 307 19.14 2.69 -20.14
C LYS A 307 18.75 4.09 -19.63
N LEU A 308 18.24 4.20 -18.40
CA LEU A 308 17.95 5.49 -17.78
C LEU A 308 19.21 6.36 -17.71
N PHE A 309 20.30 5.82 -17.19
CA PHE A 309 21.57 6.54 -17.04
C PHE A 309 22.22 6.97 -18.36
N LEU A 310 22.05 6.18 -19.43
CA LEU A 310 22.63 6.48 -20.74
C LEU A 310 21.78 7.45 -21.57
N THR A 311 20.47 7.55 -21.31
CA THR A 311 19.60 8.58 -21.90
C THR A 311 19.81 9.94 -21.21
N ARG A 312 21.03 10.48 -21.28
CA ARG A 312 21.46 11.68 -20.55
C ARG A 312 20.63 12.93 -20.88
N ASN A 313 20.41 13.21 -22.16
CA ASN A 313 19.64 14.36 -22.63
C ASN A 313 18.13 14.08 -22.78
N GLY A 314 17.58 13.23 -21.91
CA GLY A 314 16.17 12.85 -21.93
C GLY A 314 15.72 12.35 -20.56
N ALA A 315 15.44 11.05 -20.45
CA ALA A 315 14.91 10.44 -19.23
C ALA A 315 15.79 10.68 -17.99
N TYR A 316 17.12 10.65 -18.13
CA TYR A 316 18.04 10.88 -17.01
C TYR A 316 17.88 12.28 -16.40
N ILE A 317 17.97 13.33 -17.23
CA ILE A 317 17.85 14.70 -16.73
C ILE A 317 16.44 14.96 -16.23
N ASN A 318 15.41 14.41 -16.88
CA ASN A 318 14.03 14.55 -16.44
C ASN A 318 13.79 13.85 -15.09
N TRP A 319 14.40 12.68 -14.84
CA TRP A 319 14.42 12.07 -13.52
C TRP A 319 14.97 13.03 -12.45
N ILE A 320 16.16 13.60 -12.66
CA ILE A 320 16.79 14.55 -11.71
C ILE A 320 16.01 15.86 -11.55
N ARG A 321 15.27 16.28 -12.59
CA ARG A 321 14.37 17.43 -12.53
C ARG A 321 13.13 17.14 -11.69
N ILE A 322 12.58 15.93 -11.76
CA ILE A 322 11.43 15.49 -10.93
C ILE A 322 11.88 15.36 -9.48
N HIS A 323 12.96 14.61 -9.23
CA HIS A 323 13.49 14.34 -7.91
C HIS A 323 15.01 14.18 -7.96
N ASP A 324 15.74 14.95 -7.15
CA ASP A 324 17.19 14.83 -7.02
C ASP A 324 17.56 14.08 -5.74
N PRO A 325 18.11 12.85 -5.84
CA PRO A 325 18.50 12.07 -4.67
C PRO A 325 19.55 12.75 -3.78
N GLU A 326 20.32 13.72 -4.30
CA GLU A 326 21.29 14.49 -3.49
C GLU A 326 20.58 15.50 -2.57
N LYS A 327 19.39 15.97 -2.96
CA LYS A 327 18.63 17.02 -2.27
C LYS A 327 17.15 16.63 -2.17
N PRO A 328 16.81 15.53 -1.45
CA PRO A 328 15.46 14.98 -1.42
C PRO A 328 14.42 15.92 -0.79
N TRP A 329 14.86 16.93 -0.03
CA TRP A 329 13.99 17.98 0.55
C TRP A 329 13.64 19.11 -0.43
N GLN A 330 14.24 19.15 -1.63
CA GLN A 330 13.91 20.15 -2.64
C GLN A 330 12.77 19.69 -3.54
N GLU A 331 11.90 20.62 -3.91
CA GLU A 331 10.87 20.37 -4.92
C GLU A 331 11.48 20.18 -6.32
N SER A 332 10.65 19.71 -7.25
CA SER A 332 11.03 19.50 -8.65
C SER A 332 11.60 20.78 -9.27
N ASN A 333 12.72 20.66 -9.96
CA ASN A 333 13.43 21.78 -10.57
C ASN A 333 13.73 21.50 -12.05
N PHE A 334 12.78 21.90 -12.89
CA PHE A 334 12.87 21.76 -14.35
C PHE A 334 13.84 22.72 -15.03
N ARG A 335 14.43 23.67 -14.29
CA ARG A 335 15.43 24.59 -14.83
C ARG A 335 16.82 23.97 -14.89
N LYS A 336 17.03 22.79 -14.30
CA LYS A 336 18.32 22.08 -14.39
C LYS A 336 18.65 21.75 -15.84
N VAL A 337 19.91 21.97 -16.19
CA VAL A 337 20.51 21.60 -17.49
C VAL A 337 21.56 20.51 -17.27
N LEU A 338 21.88 19.75 -18.31
CA LEU A 338 22.66 18.51 -18.17
C LEU A 338 24.07 18.77 -17.59
N GLU A 339 24.63 19.94 -17.88
CA GLU A 339 25.94 20.40 -17.40
C GLU A 339 25.96 20.65 -15.89
N THR A 340 24.80 20.91 -15.29
CA THR A 340 24.65 21.18 -13.84
C THR A 340 24.34 19.92 -13.02
N VAL A 341 24.10 18.80 -13.69
CA VAL A 341 23.71 17.53 -13.06
C VAL A 341 24.92 16.59 -12.99
N PRO A 342 25.19 15.93 -11.85
CA PRO A 342 26.25 14.94 -11.74
C PRO A 342 26.17 13.85 -12.83
N ALA A 343 27.32 13.24 -13.15
CA ALA A 343 27.35 12.14 -14.12
C ALA A 343 26.63 10.89 -13.58
N PRO A 344 26.07 10.02 -14.43
CA PRO A 344 25.34 8.84 -13.97
C PRO A 344 26.13 7.92 -13.03
N LEU A 345 27.45 7.82 -13.21
CA LEU A 345 28.34 7.07 -12.32
C LEU A 345 28.27 7.55 -10.85
N TYR A 346 28.09 8.86 -10.63
CA TYR A 346 27.94 9.44 -9.29
C TYR A 346 26.69 8.87 -8.60
N TYR A 347 25.53 8.98 -9.23
CA TYR A 347 24.27 8.51 -8.65
C TYR A 347 24.22 6.97 -8.55
N ALA A 348 24.79 6.24 -9.52
CA ALA A 348 24.92 4.79 -9.43
C ALA A 348 25.72 4.37 -8.19
N SER A 349 26.80 5.09 -7.90
CA SER A 349 27.67 4.85 -6.73
C SER A 349 26.97 5.24 -5.43
N GLN A 350 26.33 6.42 -5.39
CA GLN A 350 25.54 6.89 -4.24
C GLN A 350 24.42 5.91 -3.88
N ALA A 351 23.76 5.35 -4.89
CA ALA A 351 22.70 4.37 -4.74
C ALA A 351 23.20 2.94 -4.43
N GLY A 352 24.51 2.71 -4.31
CA GLY A 352 25.07 1.39 -4.01
C GLY A 352 24.82 0.34 -5.10
N LEU A 353 24.60 0.75 -6.36
CA LEU A 353 24.26 -0.14 -7.47
C LEU A 353 25.53 -0.76 -8.08
N SER A 354 26.27 -1.57 -7.31
CA SER A 354 27.64 -2.01 -7.66
C SER A 354 27.77 -2.67 -9.04
N LYS A 355 26.78 -3.46 -9.47
CA LYS A 355 26.74 -4.06 -10.81
C LYS A 355 26.63 -3.02 -11.92
N VAL A 356 25.77 -2.02 -11.73
CA VAL A 356 25.59 -0.91 -12.68
C VAL A 356 26.83 -0.02 -12.72
N VAL A 357 27.43 0.28 -11.56
CA VAL A 357 28.71 1.01 -11.46
C VAL A 357 29.79 0.30 -12.27
N SER A 358 29.91 -1.02 -12.12
CA SER A 358 30.91 -1.81 -12.86
C SER A 358 30.69 -1.73 -14.37
N LEU A 359 29.43 -1.75 -14.82
CA LEU A 359 29.09 -1.65 -16.24
C LEU A 359 29.37 -0.25 -16.81
N LEU A 360 29.08 0.82 -16.05
CA LEU A 360 29.37 2.21 -16.43
C LEU A 360 30.87 2.54 -16.47
N LEU A 361 31.71 1.79 -15.76
CA LEU A 361 33.17 1.96 -15.79
C LEU A 361 33.84 1.26 -16.99
N LEU A 362 33.12 0.34 -17.64
CA LEU A 362 33.60 -0.40 -18.81
C LEU A 362 33.19 0.25 -20.14
N GLU A 363 32.33 1.26 -20.08
CA GLU A 363 31.85 2.08 -21.20
C GLU A 363 32.70 3.35 -21.35
#